data_AF-A0A9D4CFS4-F1
#
_entry.id   AF-A0A9D4CFS4-F1
#
_cell.length_a   1.000
_cell.length_b   1.000
_cell.length_c   1.000
_cell.angle_alpha   90.00
_cell.angle_beta   90.00
_cell.angle_gamma   90.00
#
_symmetry.space_group_name_H-M   'P 1'
#
loop_
_entity.id
_entity.type
_entity.pdbx_description
1 polymer ?
#
loop_
_entity_poly.entity_id
_entity_poly.type
_entity_poly.pdbx_seq_one_letter_code
_entity_poly.pdbx_strand_id
1 'polypeptide(L)' 'MPDLYINVILFAVENVLQENEVMRHRIVCTICNKRDRRVVFIPCGHLLTCEVCGQETDTCPACRREVNSRVVVNQ' A
#
# COMPACT_ATOMS: atom_id res chain seq x y z
N MET A 1 -40.47 2.35 -10.08
CA MET A 1 -39.64 2.97 -9.03
C MET A 1 -38.20 3.06 -9.53
N PRO A 2 -37.87 4.04 -10.38
CA PRO A 2 -36.53 4.26 -10.93
C PRO A 2 -35.49 4.51 -9.83
N ASP A 3 -35.90 5.16 -8.75
CA ASP A 3 -35.03 5.53 -7.62
C ASP A 3 -34.47 4.31 -6.89
N LEU A 4 -35.21 3.19 -6.82
CA LEU A 4 -34.72 1.97 -6.19
C LEU A 4 -33.57 1.34 -7.01
N TYR A 5 -33.68 1.34 -8.34
CA TYR A 5 -32.61 0.86 -9.22
C TYR A 5 -31.38 1.76 -9.16
N ILE A 6 -31.57 3.09 -9.12
CA ILE A 6 -30.48 4.06 -8.96
C ILE A 6 -29.76 3.82 -7.63
N ASN A 7 -30.48 3.66 -6.52
CA ASN A 7 -29.89 3.42 -5.21
C ASN A 7 -29.11 2.09 -5.15
N VAL A 8 -29.62 1.02 -5.79
CA VAL A 8 -28.92 -0.26 -5.88
C VAL A 8 -27.63 -0.15 -6.68
N ILE A 9 -27.65 0.57 -7.80
CA ILE A 9 -26.46 0.80 -8.64
C ILE A 9 -25.43 1.63 -7.88
N LEU A 10 -25.86 2.72 -7.22
CA LEU A 10 -24.97 3.57 -6.42
C LEU A 10 -24.29 2.75 -5.32
N PHE A 11 -25.05 1.95 -4.57
CA PHE A 11 -24.49 1.07 -3.56
C PHE A 11 -23.47 0.07 -4.13
N ALA A 12 -23.77 -0.55 -5.28
CA ALA A 12 -22.83 -1.46 -5.93
C ALA A 12 -21.52 -0.76 -6.35
N VAL A 13 -21.61 0.45 -6.89
CA VAL A 13 -20.43 1.26 -7.27
C VAL A 13 -19.61 1.64 -6.04
N GLU A 14 -20.25 2.07 -4.96
CA GLU A 14 -19.57 2.42 -3.70
C GLU A 14 -18.79 1.23 -3.13
N ASN A 15 -19.39 0.04 -3.10
CA ASN A 15 -18.72 -1.17 -2.63
C ASN A 15 -17.47 -1.51 -3.48
N VAL A 16 -17.59 -1.45 -4.81
CA VAL A 16 -16.46 -1.72 -5.71
C VAL A 16 -15.34 -0.71 -5.52
N LEU A 17 -15.67 0.57 -5.33
CA LEU A 17 -14.67 1.61 -5.09
C LEU A 17 -13.96 1.40 -3.75
N GLN A 18 -14.68 1.03 -2.70
CA GLN A 18 -14.11 0.70 -1.39
C GLN A 18 -13.19 -0.51 -1.47
N GLU A 19 -13.61 -1.59 -2.14
CA GLU A 19 -12.78 -2.78 -2.33
C GLU A 19 -11.50 -2.46 -3.11
N ASN A 20 -11.60 -1.65 -4.16
CA ASN A 20 -10.45 -1.19 -4.93
C ASN A 20 -9.46 -0.37 -4.09
N GLU A 21 -9.96 0.50 -3.21
CA GLU A 21 -9.14 1.27 -2.29
C GLU A 21 -8.40 0.35 -1.30
N VAL A 22 -9.10 -0.63 -0.72
CA VAL A 22 -8.49 -1.62 0.18
C VAL A 22 -7.39 -2.42 -0.53
N MET A 23 -7.62 -2.83 -1.78
CA MET A 23 -6.60 -3.52 -2.58
C MET A 23 -5.38 -2.62 -2.84
N ARG A 24 -5.62 -1.35 -3.20
CA ARG A 24 -4.55 -0.36 -3.44
C ARG A 24 -3.66 -0.18 -2.20
N HIS A 25 -4.24 -0.20 -0.99
CA HIS A 25 -3.49 -0.08 0.27
C HIS A 25 -2.46 -1.20 0.46
N ARG A 26 -2.63 -2.36 -0.18
CA ARG A 26 -1.69 -3.49 -0.10
C ARG A 26 -0.41 -3.28 -0.91
N ILE A 27 -0.43 -2.40 -1.91
CA ILE A 27 0.71 -2.17 -2.82
C ILE A 27 1.36 -0.80 -2.64
N VAL A 28 0.68 0.18 -2.05
CA VAL A 28 1.24 1.53 -1.82
C VAL A 28 2.10 1.60 -0.56
N CYS A 29 3.09 2.47 -0.59
CA CYS A 29 4.04 2.75 0.48
C CYS A 29 3.31 3.12 1.77
N THR A 30 3.61 2.41 2.86
CA THR A 30 2.96 2.60 4.16
C THR A 30 3.32 3.93 4.84
N ILE A 31 4.32 4.65 4.34
CA ILE A 31 4.77 5.94 4.89
C ILE A 31 4.08 7.10 4.16
N CYS A 32 4.24 7.19 2.84
CA CYS A 32 3.68 8.32 2.09
C CYS A 32 2.27 8.07 1.52
N ASN A 33 1.80 6.82 1.46
CA ASN A 33 0.53 6.41 0.86
C ASN A 33 0.29 6.95 -0.57
N LYS A 34 1.38 7.22 -1.31
CA LYS A 34 1.34 7.87 -2.64
C LYS A 34 1.97 7.04 -3.76
N ARG A 35 3.05 6.31 -3.46
CA ARG A 35 3.85 5.56 -4.44
C ARG A 35 3.86 4.08 -4.09
N ASP A 36 4.06 3.22 -5.06
CA ASP A 36 4.13 1.78 -4.83
C ASP A 36 5.34 1.38 -3.98
N ARG A 37 5.17 0.27 -3.25
CA ARG A 37 6.22 -0.36 -2.49
C ARG A 37 7.26 -0.93 -3.43
N ARG A 38 8.52 -0.60 -3.20
CA ARG A 38 9.66 -1.03 -4.02
C ARG A 38 10.88 -1.43 -3.22
N VAL A 39 10.91 -1.21 -1.91
CA VAL A 39 12.08 -1.48 -1.08
C VAL A 39 11.82 -2.64 -0.12
N VAL A 40 12.66 -3.66 -0.22
CA VAL A 40 12.78 -4.74 0.78
C VAL A 40 13.87 -4.36 1.79
N PHE A 41 13.54 -4.41 3.08
CA PHE A 41 14.50 -4.16 4.15
C PHE A 41 15.22 -5.44 4.59
N ILE A 42 16.55 -5.43 4.62
CA ILE A 42 17.39 -6.55 5.06
C ILE A 42 17.88 -6.27 6.50
N PRO A 43 17.83 -7.25 7.42
CA PRO A 43 17.58 -8.69 7.19
C PRO A 43 16.12 -9.13 7.37
N CYS A 44 15.16 -8.23 7.61
CA CYS A 44 13.80 -8.65 7.96
C CYS A 44 12.92 -9.10 6.78
N GLY A 45 13.27 -8.74 5.54
CA GLY A 45 12.58 -9.14 4.32
C GLY A 45 11.26 -8.41 4.03
N HIS A 46 10.85 -7.43 4.83
CA HIS A 46 9.56 -6.75 4.62
C HIS A 46 9.61 -5.72 3.47
N LEU A 47 8.62 -5.78 2.57
CA LEU A 47 8.38 -4.85 1.46
C LEU A 47 7.25 -3.87 1.82
N LEU A 48 7.60 -2.64 2.21
CA LEU A 48 6.65 -1.70 2.83
C LEU A 48 6.72 -0.27 2.29
N THR A 49 7.85 0.12 1.71
CA THR A 49 8.12 1.52 1.37
C THR A 49 8.43 1.69 -0.11
N CYS A 50 8.11 2.87 -0.65
CA CYS A 50 8.64 3.31 -1.93
C CYS A 50 10.14 3.65 -1.80
N GLU A 51 10.84 3.79 -2.92
CA GLU A 51 12.28 4.07 -2.94
C GLU A 51 12.66 5.31 -2.12
N VAL A 52 11.93 6.42 -2.29
CA VAL A 52 12.18 7.69 -1.57
C VAL A 52 12.03 7.52 -0.05
N CYS A 53 10.91 6.94 0.40
CA CYS A 53 10.70 6.77 1.85
C CYS A 53 11.62 5.70 2.44
N GLY A 54 11.97 4.67 1.65
CA GLY A 54 12.86 3.61 2.08
C GLY A 54 14.28 4.08 2.36
N GLN A 55 14.79 5.06 1.60
CA GLN A 55 16.10 5.68 1.84
C GLN A 55 16.21 6.31 3.23
N GLU A 56 15.17 7.04 3.66
CA GLU A 56 15.12 7.75 4.95
C GLU A 56 14.69 6.86 6.13
N THR A 57 14.57 5.54 5.93
CA THR A 57 14.06 4.61 6.95
C THR A 57 15.16 3.70 7.45
N ASP A 58 15.59 3.88 8.70
CA ASP A 58 16.65 3.06 9.33
C ASP A 58 16.11 1.89 10.17
N THR A 59 14.80 1.83 10.37
CA THR A 59 14.14 0.77 11.12
C THR A 59 12.88 0.33 10.39
N CYS A 60 12.70 -0.97 10.19
CA CYS A 60 11.55 -1.51 9.48
C CYS A 60 10.23 -1.11 10.18
N PRO A 61 9.26 -0.46 9.50
CA PRO A 61 8.01 -0.03 10.11
C PRO A 61 7.12 -1.18 10.64
N ALA A 62 7.23 -2.38 10.06
CA ALA A 62 6.41 -3.53 10.49
C ALA A 62 6.98 -4.24 11.71
N CYS A 63 8.28 -4.55 11.71
CA CYS A 63 8.88 -5.40 12.74
C CYS A 63 9.87 -4.70 13.66
N ARG A 64 10.12 -3.40 13.44
CA ARG A 64 11.03 -2.55 14.23
C ARG A 64 12.48 -3.03 14.28
N ARG A 65 12.90 -3.92 13.38
CA ARG A 65 14.30 -4.33 13.24
C ARG A 65 15.09 -3.25 12.47
N GLU A 66 16.33 -3.00 12.88
CA GLU A 66 17.25 -2.13 12.15
C GLU A 66 17.43 -2.57 10.69
N VAL A 67 17.60 -1.60 9.80
CA VAL A 67 17.80 -1.80 8.36
C VAL A 67 19.29 -1.77 8.06
N ASN A 68 19.85 -2.94 7.77
CA ASN A 68 21.26 -3.08 7.42
C ASN A 68 21.51 -2.76 5.94
N SER A 69 20.56 -3.15 5.07
CA SER A 69 20.61 -2.85 3.65
C SER A 69 19.21 -2.85 3.03
N ARG A 70 19.12 -2.32 1.81
CA ARG A 70 17.86 -2.09 1.07
C ARG A 70 18.01 -2.70 -0.32
N VAL A 71 17.01 -3.46 -0.74
CA VAL A 71 16.93 -4.01 -2.11
C VAL A 71 15.73 -3.40 -2.81
N VAL A 72 15.97 -2.77 -3.96
CA VAL A 72 14.90 -2.24 -4.82
C VAL A 72 14.40 -3.36 -5.73
N VAL A 73 13.10 -3.61 -5.72
CA VAL A 73 12.45 -4.60 -6.59
C VAL A 73 11.87 -3.93 -7.82
N ASN A 74 12.10 -4.54 -8.98
CA ASN A 74 11.47 -4.17 -10.24
C ASN A 74 10.21 -5.04 -10.39
N GLN A 75 9.07 -4.51 -9.95
CA GLN A 75 7.76 -5.08 -10.32
C GLN A 75 7.44 -4.76 -11.78
#